data_AF-A0A8S1YF36-F1
#
_entry.id   AF-A0A8S1YF36-F1
#
_cell.length_a   1.000
_cell.length_b   1.000
_cell.length_c   1.000
_cell.angle_alpha   90.00
_cell.angle_beta   90.00
_cell.angle_gamma   90.00
#
_symmetry.space_group_name_H-M   'P 1'
#
loop_
_entity.id
_entity.type
_entity.pdbx_description
1 polymer ?
#
loop_
_entity_poly.entity_id
_entity_poly.type
_entity_poly.pdbx_seq_one_letter_code
_entity_poly.pdbx_strand_id
1 'polypeptide(L)'
;MAQITQIIRKMDIFGQPINLNLDLNTKYKSSFGGLISIFIILLLIIYSVNEIIGYTIQRGIQITQETKFSYDPDLLELNQTNFIFAIRVNQQDFYNSPSFDITINQRSQKNNSRLQLQQCTLEQFTSLINSDKILKFLQSNQMEMWLCPTSQFYIQLEGTQYSLSFKNLMIDVGKCEELSSWGKICKELEENESYQLQFITKNTFINPFNNEFVAEDYLDNSMSLQLNPGDLQRIDYHFDKHITKDFQGQLKIEQCCQIILEDYLMKRI
;
A
#
# COMPACT_ATOMS: atom_id res chain seq x y z
N MET A 1 56.99 -8.05 31.73
CA MET A 1 56.32 -9.37 31.91
C MET A 1 55.95 -9.70 33.36
N ALA A 2 56.76 -9.35 34.37
CA ALA A 2 56.48 -9.67 35.78
C ALA A 2 55.25 -8.96 36.38
N GLN A 3 54.90 -7.75 35.92
CA GLN A 3 53.73 -7.02 36.41
C GLN A 3 52.40 -7.57 35.87
N ILE A 4 52.37 -7.98 34.59
CA ILE A 4 51.17 -8.55 33.95
C ILE A 4 50.77 -9.87 34.63
N THR A 5 51.75 -10.70 35.00
CA THR A 5 51.52 -11.97 35.69
C THR A 5 50.97 -11.78 37.11
N GLN A 6 51.29 -10.67 37.78
CA GLN A 6 50.69 -10.34 39.08
C GLN A 6 49.23 -9.89 38.98
N ILE A 7 48.88 -9.16 37.92
CA ILE A 7 47.50 -8.71 37.69
C ILE A 7 46.60 -9.90 37.32
N ILE A 8 47.07 -10.78 36.43
CA ILE A 8 46.34 -12.00 36.04
C ILE A 8 46.07 -12.90 37.25
N ARG A 9 47.05 -13.04 38.16
CA ARG A 9 46.87 -13.81 39.41
C ARG A 9 45.80 -13.23 40.35
N LYS A 10 45.49 -11.94 40.26
CA LYS A 10 44.44 -11.31 41.08
C LYS A 10 43.05 -11.42 40.45
N MET A 11 42.96 -11.72 39.15
CA MET A 11 41.69 -11.90 38.43
C MET A 11 41.22 -13.36 38.40
N ASP A 12 42.04 -14.31 38.85
CA ASP A 12 41.66 -15.71 38.96
C ASP A 12 40.76 -15.93 40.18
N ILE A 13 39.44 -15.97 39.94
CA ILE A 13 38.39 -16.20 40.94
C ILE A 13 38.44 -17.64 41.52
N PHE A 14 39.19 -18.55 40.90
CA PHE A 14 39.35 -19.94 41.37
C PHE A 14 40.65 -20.14 42.18
N GLY A 15 41.03 -19.14 42.99
CA GLY A 15 42.28 -19.10 43.74
C GLY A 15 42.47 -20.13 44.85
N GLN A 16 41.59 -21.12 45.00
CA GLN A 16 41.85 -22.25 45.92
C GLN A 16 42.53 -23.38 45.16
N PRO A 17 43.83 -23.66 45.43
CA PRO A 17 44.51 -24.79 44.81
C PRO A 17 43.87 -26.09 45.30
N ILE A 18 43.29 -26.86 44.39
CA ILE A 18 42.82 -28.21 44.68
C ILE A 18 44.06 -29.09 44.82
N ASN A 19 44.46 -29.39 46.06
CA ASN A 19 45.57 -30.29 46.35
C ASN A 19 45.11 -31.75 46.17
N LEU A 20 45.28 -32.29 44.96
CA LEU A 20 45.19 -33.73 44.73
C LEU A 20 46.54 -34.37 45.09
N ASN A 21 46.55 -35.16 46.16
CA ASN A 21 47.72 -35.85 46.66
C ASN A 21 47.90 -37.19 45.91
N LEU A 22 48.35 -37.12 44.67
CA LEU A 22 48.81 -38.27 43.87
C LEU A 22 50.36 -38.29 43.92
N ASP A 23 50.97 -39.38 44.36
CA ASP A 23 52.44 -39.60 44.34
C ASP A 23 53.33 -38.48 44.94
N LEU A 24 52.95 -37.91 46.09
CA LEU A 24 53.74 -36.94 46.87
C LEU A 24 54.13 -35.64 46.11
N ASN A 25 53.67 -35.47 44.87
CA ASN A 25 53.88 -34.28 44.08
C ASN A 25 52.69 -33.35 44.22
N THR A 26 52.85 -32.31 45.04
CA THR A 26 51.81 -31.35 45.41
C THR A 26 51.34 -30.43 44.27
N LYS A 27 51.86 -30.59 43.04
CA LYS A 27 51.59 -29.69 41.90
C LYS A 27 51.51 -30.44 40.58
N TYR A 28 50.33 -30.95 40.24
CA TYR A 28 50.05 -31.38 38.87
C TYR A 28 49.55 -30.19 38.05
N LYS A 29 50.42 -29.62 37.22
CA LYS A 29 50.03 -28.66 36.19
C LYS A 29 49.79 -29.42 34.89
N SER A 30 48.53 -29.64 34.53
CA SER A 30 48.19 -30.12 33.19
C SER A 30 48.30 -28.97 32.20
N SER A 31 49.38 -28.94 31.43
CA SER A 31 49.55 -28.00 30.30
C SER A 31 48.41 -28.12 29.28
N PHE A 32 47.78 -29.30 29.21
CA PHE A 32 46.65 -29.59 28.34
C PHE A 32 45.37 -28.85 28.76
N GLY A 33 45.12 -28.68 30.06
CA GLY A 33 43.96 -27.95 30.57
C GLY A 33 43.97 -26.47 30.17
N GLY A 34 45.16 -25.83 30.15
CA GLY A 34 45.30 -24.44 29.74
C GLY A 34 44.96 -24.20 28.26
N LEU A 35 45.36 -25.12 27.37
CA LEU A 35 45.04 -25.04 25.94
C LEU A 35 43.53 -25.19 25.69
N ILE A 36 42.87 -26.11 26.41
CA ILE A 36 41.41 -26.29 26.33
C ILE A 36 40.68 -25.02 26.79
N SER A 37 41.09 -24.43 27.92
CA SER A 37 40.47 -23.19 28.41
C SER A 37 40.61 -22.03 27.44
N ILE A 38 41.79 -21.86 26.81
CA ILE A 38 42.00 -20.82 25.78
C ILE A 38 41.10 -21.08 24.56
N PHE A 39 40.96 -22.34 24.13
CA PHE A 39 40.09 -22.71 23.02
C PHE A 39 38.62 -22.40 23.30
N ILE A 40 38.12 -22.72 24.50
CA ILE A 40 36.74 -22.43 24.91
C ILE A 40 36.49 -20.91 24.93
N ILE A 41 37.43 -20.12 25.48
CA ILE A 41 37.33 -18.65 25.50
C ILE A 41 37.25 -18.10 24.07
N LEU A 42 38.07 -18.62 23.16
CA LEU A 42 38.07 -18.19 21.76
C LEU A 42 36.74 -18.53 21.07
N LEU A 43 36.17 -19.71 21.35
CA LEU A 43 34.85 -20.12 20.86
C LEU A 43 33.74 -19.17 21.35
N LEU A 44 33.76 -18.80 22.64
CA LEU A 44 32.79 -17.86 23.23
C LEU A 44 32.89 -16.45 22.63
N ILE A 45 34.11 -15.98 22.35
CA ILE A 45 34.33 -14.69 21.68
C ILE A 45 33.75 -14.73 20.26
N ILE A 46 34.04 -15.79 19.48
CA ILE A 46 33.49 -15.94 18.12
C ILE A 46 31.96 -15.99 18.16
N TYR A 47 31.38 -16.78 19.07
CA TYR A 47 29.94 -16.87 19.25
C TYR A 47 29.33 -15.50 19.60
N SER A 48 29.91 -14.78 20.56
CA SER A 48 29.42 -13.46 20.97
C SER A 48 29.50 -12.43 19.85
N VAL A 49 30.57 -12.43 19.05
CA VAL A 49 30.71 -11.54 17.89
C VAL A 49 29.65 -11.86 16.84
N ASN A 50 29.38 -13.14 16.57
CA ASN A 50 28.34 -13.55 15.64
C ASN A 50 26.94 -13.10 16.09
N GLU A 51 26.63 -13.21 17.38
CA GLU A 51 25.37 -12.71 17.93
C GLU A 51 25.27 -11.18 17.80
N ILE A 52 26.33 -10.42 18.15
CA ILE A 52 26.34 -8.96 18.01
C ILE A 52 26.16 -8.53 16.54
N ILE A 53 26.86 -9.20 15.62
CA ILE A 53 26.68 -8.98 14.18
C ILE A 53 25.24 -9.33 13.76
N GLY A 54 24.71 -10.45 14.24
CA GLY A 54 23.32 -10.86 14.06
C GLY A 54 22.34 -9.77 14.49
N TYR A 55 22.49 -9.24 15.72
CA TYR A 55 21.65 -8.14 16.21
C TYR A 55 21.82 -6.83 15.43
N THR A 56 23.03 -6.54 14.94
CA THR A 56 23.29 -5.30 14.19
C THR A 56 22.74 -5.39 12.75
N ILE A 57 22.76 -6.59 12.15
CA ILE A 57 22.26 -6.85 10.79
C ILE A 57 20.74 -7.13 10.78
N GLN A 58 20.20 -7.85 11.77
CA GLN A 58 18.77 -8.24 11.83
C GLN A 58 17.83 -7.23 12.48
N ARG A 59 18.33 -6.10 13.00
CA ARG A 59 17.49 -4.91 13.22
C ARG A 59 17.17 -4.20 11.89
N GLY A 60 16.88 -4.98 10.84
CA GLY A 60 15.96 -4.50 9.82
C GLY A 60 14.70 -4.09 10.57
N ILE A 61 14.25 -2.85 10.35
CA ILE A 61 13.07 -2.28 10.98
C ILE A 61 11.94 -3.30 10.80
N GLN A 62 11.54 -3.98 11.86
CA GLN A 62 10.32 -4.77 11.82
C GLN A 62 9.21 -3.72 11.72
N ILE A 63 8.49 -3.66 10.61
CA ILE A 63 7.29 -2.84 10.51
C ILE A 63 6.12 -3.78 10.78
N THR A 64 5.51 -3.65 11.95
CA THR A 64 4.26 -4.34 12.23
C THR A 64 3.14 -3.52 11.61
N GLN A 65 2.74 -3.88 10.38
CA GLN A 65 1.58 -3.27 9.75
C GLN A 65 0.31 -3.80 10.44
N GLU A 66 -0.31 -2.97 11.28
CA GLU A 66 -1.63 -3.26 11.84
C GLU A 66 -2.72 -2.69 10.94
N THR A 67 -3.48 -3.54 10.26
CA THR A 67 -4.70 -3.12 9.58
C THR A 67 -5.82 -2.96 10.61
N LYS A 68 -6.13 -1.71 10.97
CA LYS A 68 -7.29 -1.41 11.81
C LYS A 68 -8.52 -1.15 10.95
N PHE A 69 -9.43 -2.11 10.93
CA PHE A 69 -10.75 -1.91 10.36
C PHE A 69 -11.55 -0.97 11.29
N SER A 70 -11.99 0.17 10.75
CA SER A 70 -12.97 1.03 11.40
C SER A 70 -14.35 0.69 10.88
N TYR A 71 -15.30 0.38 11.76
CA TYR A 71 -16.71 0.19 11.39
C TYR A 71 -17.39 1.52 10.99
N ASP A 72 -16.81 2.65 11.40
CA ASP A 72 -17.30 3.99 11.11
C ASP A 72 -16.11 4.88 10.70
N PRO A 73 -15.65 4.81 9.44
CA PRO A 73 -14.56 5.64 8.97
C PRO A 73 -14.96 7.11 8.92
N ASP A 74 -14.03 7.98 9.34
CA ASP A 74 -14.19 9.43 9.31
C ASP A 74 -14.41 9.98 7.88
N LEU A 75 -14.94 11.20 7.79
CA LEU A 75 -15.10 11.92 6.53
C LEU A 75 -13.74 12.10 5.82
N LEU A 76 -13.66 11.60 4.59
CA LEU A 76 -12.56 11.80 3.66
C LEU A 76 -13.02 12.72 2.52
N GLU A 77 -12.26 13.79 2.31
CA GLU A 77 -12.53 14.79 1.28
C GLU A 77 -11.49 14.68 0.17
N LEU A 78 -11.95 14.38 -1.04
CA LEU A 78 -11.11 14.20 -2.22
C LEU A 78 -11.41 15.29 -3.24
N ASN A 79 -10.37 15.86 -3.84
CA ASN A 79 -10.44 16.92 -4.81
C ASN A 79 -9.25 16.84 -5.78
N GLN A 80 -9.16 17.78 -6.71
CA GLN A 80 -8.12 17.83 -7.73
C GLN A 80 -6.69 18.05 -7.20
N THR A 81 -6.49 18.34 -5.90
CA THR A 81 -5.16 18.56 -5.30
C THR A 81 -4.66 17.36 -4.50
N ASN A 82 -5.52 16.40 -4.15
CA ASN A 82 -5.13 15.23 -3.38
C ASN A 82 -5.50 13.89 -4.04
N PHE A 83 -6.36 13.89 -5.05
CA PHE A 83 -6.85 12.67 -5.67
C PHE A 83 -7.07 12.83 -7.16
N ILE A 84 -6.90 11.73 -7.90
CA ILE A 84 -7.33 11.62 -9.28
C ILE A 84 -7.56 10.15 -9.60
N PHE A 85 -8.58 9.91 -10.41
CA PHE A 85 -8.82 8.61 -11.01
C PHE A 85 -9.18 8.78 -12.49
N ALA A 86 -8.98 7.71 -13.24
CA ALA A 86 -9.34 7.64 -14.64
C ALA A 86 -10.02 6.31 -14.95
N ILE A 87 -10.98 6.35 -15.86
CA ILE A 87 -11.71 5.19 -16.35
C ILE A 87 -11.41 5.03 -17.82
N ARG A 88 -10.98 3.83 -18.22
CA ARG A 88 -10.85 3.45 -19.63
C ARG A 88 -11.83 2.35 -19.94
N VAL A 89 -12.45 2.46 -21.10
CA VAL A 89 -13.21 1.38 -21.70
C VAL A 89 -12.38 0.79 -22.83
N ASN A 90 -12.32 -0.54 -22.90
CA ASN A 90 -11.73 -1.25 -24.03
C ASN A 90 -12.67 -1.21 -25.26
N GLN A 91 -12.89 -0.02 -25.78
CA GLN A 91 -13.62 0.27 -27.01
C GLN A 91 -12.79 1.28 -27.80
N GLN A 92 -12.71 1.09 -29.12
CA GLN A 92 -12.08 2.07 -30.00
C GLN A 92 -12.84 3.41 -29.94
N ASP A 93 -12.11 4.49 -29.67
CA ASP A 93 -12.62 5.86 -29.63
C ASP A 93 -13.83 6.08 -28.69
N PHE A 94 -13.82 5.38 -27.54
CA PHE A 94 -14.91 5.46 -26.55
C PHE A 94 -15.26 6.89 -26.15
N TYR A 95 -14.26 7.77 -26.03
CA TYR A 95 -14.49 9.15 -25.62
C TYR A 95 -15.39 9.89 -26.62
N ASN A 96 -15.13 9.80 -27.93
CA ASN A 96 -15.87 10.56 -28.93
C ASN A 96 -17.15 9.88 -29.38
N SER A 97 -17.20 8.53 -29.36
CA SER A 97 -18.34 7.75 -29.82
C SER A 97 -18.65 6.58 -28.85
N PRO A 98 -19.12 6.88 -27.63
CA PRO A 98 -19.38 5.84 -26.64
C PRO A 98 -20.57 4.96 -27.02
N SER A 99 -20.43 3.65 -26.87
CA SER A 99 -21.56 2.72 -27.04
C SER A 99 -22.49 2.70 -25.82
N PHE A 100 -22.02 3.17 -24.66
CA PHE A 100 -22.79 3.25 -23.41
C PHE A 100 -22.35 4.46 -22.57
N ASP A 101 -23.21 4.95 -21.69
CA ASP A 101 -22.92 6.07 -20.81
C ASP A 101 -22.35 5.58 -19.48
N ILE A 102 -21.36 6.31 -18.95
CA ILE A 102 -20.78 6.07 -17.63
C ILE A 102 -21.12 7.29 -16.79
N THR A 103 -21.86 7.06 -15.70
CA THR A 103 -22.25 8.13 -14.80
C THR A 103 -21.72 7.86 -13.42
N ILE A 104 -21.14 8.88 -12.80
CA ILE A 104 -20.59 8.77 -11.46
C ILE A 104 -21.42 9.65 -10.55
N ASN A 105 -22.03 9.04 -9.55
CA ASN A 105 -22.89 9.68 -8.59
C ASN A 105 -22.30 9.51 -7.20
N GLN A 106 -22.03 10.59 -6.51
CA GLN A 106 -21.81 10.54 -5.08
C GLN A 106 -23.16 10.50 -4.40
N ARG A 107 -23.39 9.45 -3.61
CA ARG A 107 -24.60 9.31 -2.81
C ARG A 107 -24.30 9.68 -1.37
N SER A 108 -25.25 10.37 -0.78
CA SER A 108 -25.36 10.59 0.66
C SER A 108 -26.82 10.33 1.04
N GLN A 109 -27.07 9.98 2.30
CA GLN A 109 -28.44 9.78 2.80
C GLN A 109 -29.41 10.94 2.49
N LYS A 110 -28.89 12.17 2.36
CA LYS A 110 -29.70 13.37 2.12
C LYS A 110 -29.66 13.87 0.68
N ASN A 111 -28.56 13.67 -0.04
CA ASN A 111 -28.30 14.30 -1.33
C ASN A 111 -27.52 13.36 -2.24
N ASN A 112 -27.83 13.42 -3.54
CA ASN A 112 -27.03 12.82 -4.59
C ASN A 112 -26.42 13.93 -5.43
N SER A 113 -25.11 13.87 -5.66
CA SER A 113 -24.41 14.80 -6.55
C SER A 113 -23.74 14.02 -7.68
N ARG A 114 -23.96 14.47 -8.91
CA ARG A 114 -23.34 13.87 -10.09
C ARG A 114 -21.96 14.47 -10.31
N LEU A 115 -20.97 13.61 -10.48
CA LEU A 115 -19.62 13.98 -10.87
C LEU A 115 -19.57 14.11 -12.39
N GLN A 116 -19.08 15.25 -12.88
CA GLN A 116 -18.89 15.46 -14.30
C GLN A 116 -17.58 14.82 -14.76
N LEU A 117 -17.63 14.15 -15.90
CA LEU A 117 -16.48 13.53 -16.55
C LEU A 117 -16.05 14.34 -17.77
N GLN A 118 -14.76 14.28 -18.07
CA GLN A 118 -14.14 14.87 -19.25
C GLN A 118 -13.01 13.97 -19.76
N GLN A 119 -12.47 14.31 -20.92
CA GLN A 119 -11.24 13.68 -21.41
C GLN A 119 -10.11 13.90 -20.41
N CYS A 120 -9.38 12.84 -20.05
CA CYS A 120 -8.18 12.98 -19.25
C CYS A 120 -7.10 13.74 -20.03
N THR A 121 -6.41 14.65 -19.36
CA THR A 121 -5.18 15.26 -19.87
C THR A 121 -4.00 14.87 -19.00
N LEU A 122 -2.80 14.82 -19.59
CA LEU A 122 -1.58 14.51 -18.84
C LEU A 122 -1.33 15.55 -17.73
N GLU A 123 -1.70 16.81 -17.97
CA GLU A 123 -1.51 17.92 -17.04
C GLU A 123 -2.24 17.72 -15.70
N GLN A 124 -3.41 17.06 -15.71
CA GLN A 124 -4.16 16.74 -14.49
C GLN A 124 -3.40 15.75 -13.59
N PHE A 125 -2.58 14.88 -14.17
CA PHE A 125 -1.77 13.92 -13.41
C PHE A 125 -0.43 14.52 -12.97
N THR A 126 0.18 15.39 -13.78
CA THR A 126 1.48 15.99 -13.45
C THR A 126 1.43 16.90 -12.23
N SER A 127 0.28 17.49 -11.91
CA SER A 127 0.11 18.31 -10.69
C SER A 127 0.11 17.47 -9.42
N LEU A 128 -0.23 16.18 -9.52
CA LEU A 128 -0.41 15.27 -8.39
C LEU A 128 0.72 14.26 -8.25
N ILE A 129 1.44 13.97 -9.32
CA ILE A 129 2.44 12.89 -9.37
C ILE A 129 3.80 13.46 -9.72
N ASN A 130 4.76 13.27 -8.81
CA ASN A 130 6.14 13.69 -9.00
C ASN A 130 7.05 12.51 -9.37
N SER A 131 6.71 11.79 -10.45
CA SER A 131 7.45 10.60 -10.88
C SER A 131 7.54 10.49 -12.40
N ASP A 132 8.74 10.67 -12.95
CA ASP A 132 9.02 10.54 -14.39
C ASP A 132 8.61 9.18 -14.95
N LYS A 133 8.72 8.12 -14.15
CA LYS A 133 8.31 6.76 -14.57
C LYS A 133 6.81 6.70 -14.82
N ILE A 134 6.03 7.30 -13.93
CA ILE A 134 4.57 7.33 -14.03
C ILE A 134 4.14 8.21 -15.20
N LEU A 135 4.78 9.36 -15.39
CA LEU A 135 4.48 10.25 -16.51
C LEU A 135 4.73 9.56 -17.86
N LYS A 136 5.84 8.82 -18.00
CA LYS A 136 6.12 8.00 -19.19
C LYS A 136 5.08 6.91 -19.40
N PHE A 137 4.66 6.24 -18.33
CA PHE A 137 3.59 5.24 -18.40
C PHE A 137 2.28 5.85 -18.91
N LEU A 138 1.85 6.99 -18.36
CA LEU A 138 0.64 7.70 -18.78
C LEU A 138 0.73 8.10 -20.25
N GLN A 139 1.85 8.69 -20.69
CA GLN A 139 2.09 9.05 -22.09
C GLN A 139 1.97 7.83 -23.03
N SER A 140 2.53 6.69 -22.63
CA SER A 140 2.46 5.46 -23.46
C SER A 140 1.07 4.81 -23.52
N ASN A 141 0.17 5.13 -22.57
CA ASN A 141 -1.16 4.52 -22.46
C ASN A 141 -2.29 5.35 -23.09
N GLN A 142 -1.96 6.36 -23.90
CA GLN A 142 -2.93 7.16 -24.67
C GLN A 142 -4.04 7.73 -23.78
N MET A 143 -3.68 8.58 -22.81
CA MET A 143 -4.61 9.17 -21.84
C MET A 143 -5.83 9.87 -22.46
N GLU A 144 -5.73 10.28 -23.72
CA GLU A 144 -6.83 10.86 -24.49
C GLU A 144 -8.06 9.94 -24.61
N MET A 145 -7.92 8.62 -24.43
CA MET A 145 -9.04 7.67 -24.45
C MET A 145 -9.65 7.43 -23.05
N TRP A 146 -9.12 8.07 -22.02
CA TRP A 146 -9.57 7.89 -20.64
C TRP A 146 -10.53 9.01 -20.24
N LEU A 147 -11.46 8.67 -19.35
CA LEU A 147 -12.37 9.61 -18.70
C LEU A 147 -11.88 9.95 -17.30
N CYS A 148 -11.77 11.24 -17.00
CA CYS A 148 -11.37 11.77 -15.71
C CYS A 148 -12.45 12.71 -15.17
N PRO A 149 -12.51 12.94 -13.85
CA PRO A 149 -13.27 14.05 -13.30
C PRO A 149 -12.84 15.40 -13.90
N THR A 150 -13.78 16.34 -13.97
CA THR A 150 -13.47 17.74 -14.31
C THR A 150 -12.57 18.38 -13.26
N SER A 151 -11.80 19.41 -13.61
CA SER A 151 -10.81 20.01 -12.71
C SER A 151 -11.38 20.67 -11.44
N GLN A 152 -12.71 20.78 -11.30
CA GLN A 152 -13.40 21.39 -10.16
C GLN A 152 -14.27 20.38 -9.41
N PHE A 153 -13.77 19.15 -9.28
CA PHE A 153 -14.50 18.10 -8.59
C PHE A 153 -14.26 18.15 -7.08
N TYR A 154 -15.27 17.71 -6.33
CA TYR A 154 -15.17 17.53 -4.89
C TYR A 154 -15.98 16.30 -4.50
N ILE A 155 -15.31 15.35 -3.86
CA ILE A 155 -15.86 14.05 -3.47
C ILE A 155 -15.78 13.92 -1.95
N GLN A 156 -16.86 13.46 -1.33
CA GLN A 156 -16.92 13.16 0.10
C GLN A 156 -17.29 11.71 0.33
N LEU A 157 -16.53 11.07 1.21
CA LEU A 157 -16.65 9.64 1.50
C LEU A 157 -16.63 9.48 3.01
N GLU A 158 -17.56 8.71 3.55
CA GLU A 158 -17.81 8.70 4.99
C GLU A 158 -18.57 7.44 5.36
N GLY A 159 -18.19 6.83 6.49
CA GLY A 159 -18.90 5.69 7.06
C GLY A 159 -18.88 4.41 6.22
N THR A 160 -19.62 3.42 6.71
CA THR A 160 -19.96 2.18 6.01
C THR A 160 -21.48 2.11 5.78
N GLN A 161 -21.95 1.09 5.08
CA GLN A 161 -23.40 0.84 4.91
C GLN A 161 -24.17 0.72 6.24
N TYR A 162 -23.47 0.48 7.35
CA TYR A 162 -24.05 0.39 8.70
C TYR A 162 -23.88 1.66 9.54
N SER A 163 -23.13 2.65 9.05
CA SER A 163 -22.89 3.91 9.74
C SER A 163 -24.11 4.82 9.73
N LEU A 164 -24.21 5.69 10.75
CA LEU A 164 -25.24 6.73 10.81
C LEU A 164 -25.12 7.72 9.67
N SER A 165 -23.90 8.03 9.24
CA SER A 165 -23.60 8.83 8.07
C SER A 165 -22.88 7.93 7.07
N PHE A 166 -23.46 7.77 5.88
CA PHE A 166 -22.85 7.00 4.80
C PHE A 166 -22.81 7.85 3.53
N LYS A 167 -21.60 8.04 3.00
CA LYS A 167 -21.35 8.70 1.72
C LYS A 167 -20.43 7.82 0.89
N ASN A 168 -20.86 7.46 -0.31
CA ASN A 168 -20.10 6.62 -1.22
C ASN A 168 -20.12 7.17 -2.64
N LEU A 169 -19.21 6.65 -3.46
CA LEU A 169 -19.18 6.90 -4.89
C LEU A 169 -19.82 5.69 -5.59
N MET A 170 -20.71 5.95 -6.53
CA MET A 170 -21.37 4.92 -7.30
C MET A 170 -21.14 5.19 -8.78
N ILE A 171 -20.72 4.16 -9.51
CA ILE A 171 -20.57 4.19 -10.95
C ILE A 171 -21.72 3.38 -11.55
N ASP A 172 -22.60 4.07 -12.27
CA ASP A 172 -23.65 3.43 -13.06
C ASP A 172 -23.21 3.39 -14.51
N VAL A 173 -23.29 2.20 -15.11
CA VAL A 173 -23.14 2.03 -16.56
C VAL A 173 -24.51 1.79 -17.17
N GLY A 174 -24.89 2.68 -18.09
CA GLY A 174 -26.23 2.71 -18.67
C GLY A 174 -26.20 2.86 -20.19
N LYS A 175 -27.37 2.72 -20.82
CA LYS A 175 -27.50 2.98 -22.25
C LYS A 175 -27.19 4.44 -22.55
N CYS A 176 -26.49 4.69 -23.65
CA CYS A 176 -26.22 6.03 -24.13
C CYS A 176 -27.37 6.48 -25.04
N GLU A 177 -28.14 7.49 -24.61
CA GLU A 177 -29.30 8.02 -25.35
C GLU A 177 -28.94 9.32 -26.05
N GLU A 178 -28.65 9.26 -27.36
CA GLU A 178 -28.20 10.37 -28.25
C GLU A 178 -26.90 11.07 -27.84
N LEU A 179 -26.80 11.55 -26.59
CA LEU A 179 -25.65 12.22 -25.99
C LEU A 179 -25.24 11.55 -24.68
N SER A 180 -23.94 11.33 -24.52
CA SER A 180 -23.34 10.87 -23.26
C SER A 180 -23.38 11.94 -22.18
N SER A 181 -23.11 11.54 -20.94
CA SER A 181 -23.01 12.46 -19.80
C SER A 181 -21.93 13.53 -19.91
N TRP A 182 -20.95 13.33 -20.79
CA TRP A 182 -19.90 14.29 -21.12
C TRP A 182 -20.10 14.96 -22.50
N GLY A 183 -21.29 14.82 -23.09
CA GLY A 183 -21.74 15.58 -24.27
C GLY A 183 -21.26 15.04 -25.62
N LYS A 184 -21.02 13.74 -25.74
CA LYS A 184 -20.55 13.10 -26.98
C LYS A 184 -21.64 12.25 -27.61
N ILE A 185 -21.62 12.14 -28.94
CA ILE A 185 -22.68 11.45 -29.69
C ILE A 185 -22.52 9.95 -29.49
N CYS A 186 -23.61 9.31 -29.04
CA CYS A 186 -23.62 7.87 -28.76
C CYS A 186 -23.48 7.04 -30.05
N LYS A 187 -22.69 5.96 -29.98
CA LYS A 187 -22.70 4.88 -30.99
C LYS A 187 -23.84 3.91 -30.66
N GLU A 188 -24.38 3.25 -31.68
CA GLU A 188 -25.27 2.11 -31.50
C GLU A 188 -24.57 0.98 -30.72
N LEU A 189 -25.30 0.39 -29.78
CA LEU A 189 -24.81 -0.61 -28.86
C LEU A 189 -24.86 -2.01 -29.49
N GLU A 190 -23.73 -2.69 -29.55
CA GLU A 190 -23.66 -4.05 -30.08
C GLU A 190 -24.01 -5.06 -28.97
N GLU A 191 -25.20 -5.68 -29.04
CA GLU A 191 -25.76 -6.53 -27.96
C GLU A 191 -24.91 -7.75 -27.60
N ASN A 192 -24.00 -8.17 -28.47
CA ASN A 192 -23.15 -9.36 -28.29
C ASN A 192 -21.69 -9.04 -27.92
N GLU A 193 -21.34 -7.77 -27.71
CA GLU A 193 -20.00 -7.37 -27.32
C GLU A 193 -19.87 -7.30 -25.79
N SER A 194 -18.77 -7.84 -25.27
CA SER A 194 -18.37 -7.62 -23.88
C SER A 194 -17.33 -6.51 -23.81
N TYR A 195 -17.52 -5.55 -22.91
CA TYR A 195 -16.60 -4.44 -22.73
C TYR A 195 -15.80 -4.62 -21.44
N GLN A 196 -14.57 -4.13 -21.41
CA GLN A 196 -13.76 -4.12 -20.19
C GLN A 196 -13.57 -2.67 -19.72
N LEU A 197 -13.97 -2.39 -18.48
CA LEU A 197 -13.67 -1.16 -17.78
C LEU A 197 -12.37 -1.36 -17.00
N GLN A 198 -11.45 -0.44 -17.14
CA GLN A 198 -10.20 -0.40 -16.41
C GLN A 198 -10.16 0.89 -15.60
N PHE A 199 -9.77 0.79 -14.34
CA PHE A 199 -9.65 1.93 -13.45
C PHE A 199 -8.18 2.16 -13.14
N ILE A 200 -7.79 3.43 -13.15
CA ILE A 200 -6.51 3.86 -12.61
C ILE A 200 -6.77 4.87 -11.51
N THR A 201 -6.16 4.66 -10.36
CA THR A 201 -6.17 5.62 -9.25
C THR A 201 -4.75 5.98 -8.86
N LYS A 202 -4.54 7.24 -8.49
CA LYS A 202 -3.30 7.64 -7.81
C LYS A 202 -3.38 7.16 -6.36
N ASN A 203 -2.39 6.36 -5.96
CA ASN A 203 -2.16 6.00 -4.57
C ASN A 203 -0.75 6.45 -4.14
N THR A 204 -0.54 6.58 -2.84
CA THR A 204 0.77 6.92 -2.27
C THR A 204 1.17 5.85 -1.27
N PHE A 205 2.33 5.25 -1.47
CA PHE A 205 2.92 4.30 -0.55
C PHE A 205 4.09 4.96 0.17
N ILE A 206 4.20 4.79 1.49
CA ILE A 206 5.36 5.26 2.23
C ILE A 206 6.28 4.07 2.42
N ASN A 207 7.52 4.17 1.94
CA ASN A 207 8.51 3.13 2.11
C ASN A 207 9.19 3.29 3.47
N PRO A 208 8.88 2.43 4.46
CA PRO A 208 9.47 2.54 5.80
C PRO A 208 10.92 2.04 5.86
N PHE A 209 11.44 1.42 4.80
CA PHE A 209 12.81 0.90 4.73
C PHE A 209 13.81 1.93 4.23
N ASN A 210 13.34 3.07 3.71
CA ASN A 210 14.21 4.17 3.34
C ASN A 210 14.41 5.10 4.55
N ASN A 211 15.65 5.52 4.79
CA ASN A 211 16.03 6.36 5.94
C ASN A 211 15.29 7.71 5.98
N GLU A 212 14.64 8.11 4.88
CA GLU A 212 13.97 9.40 4.72
C GLU A 212 12.44 9.34 4.73
N PHE A 213 11.79 8.21 5.05
CA PHE A 213 10.31 8.05 5.03
C PHE A 213 9.68 8.66 3.77
N VAL A 214 10.28 8.40 2.60
CA VAL A 214 9.84 9.00 1.35
C VAL A 214 8.50 8.38 0.96
N ALA A 215 7.50 9.24 0.80
CA ALA A 215 6.25 8.89 0.16
C ALA A 215 6.49 8.76 -1.35
N GLU A 216 6.25 7.57 -1.88
CA GLU A 216 6.33 7.26 -3.30
C GLU A 216 4.91 7.14 -3.85
N ASP A 217 4.60 7.97 -4.84
CA ASP A 217 3.36 7.82 -5.60
C ASP A 217 3.46 6.60 -6.52
N TYR A 218 2.34 5.89 -6.67
CA TYR A 218 2.16 4.84 -7.65
C TYR A 218 0.75 4.91 -8.25
N LEU A 219 0.60 4.36 -9.44
CA LEU A 219 -0.71 4.16 -10.06
C LEU A 219 -1.15 2.74 -9.80
N ASP A 220 -2.33 2.60 -9.21
CA ASP A 220 -3.00 1.32 -9.11
C ASP A 220 -3.90 1.14 -10.32
N ASN A 221 -3.64 0.09 -11.10
CA ASN A 221 -4.40 -0.31 -12.28
C ASN A 221 -4.94 -1.75 -12.16
N SER A 222 -4.97 -2.29 -10.94
CA SER A 222 -5.38 -3.68 -10.69
C SER A 222 -6.88 -3.90 -10.88
N MET A 223 -7.67 -2.83 -10.82
CA MET A 223 -9.12 -2.92 -10.93
C MET A 223 -9.55 -2.91 -12.40
N SER A 224 -10.20 -4.01 -12.81
CA SER A 224 -10.93 -4.06 -14.07
C SER A 224 -12.22 -4.85 -13.91
N LEU A 225 -13.23 -4.49 -14.70
CA LEU A 225 -14.54 -5.13 -14.70
C LEU A 225 -14.95 -5.45 -16.14
N GLN A 226 -15.53 -6.62 -16.34
CA GLN A 226 -16.11 -7.00 -17.62
C GLN A 226 -17.62 -6.76 -17.60
N LEU A 227 -18.11 -5.97 -18.55
CA LEU A 227 -19.52 -5.60 -18.70
C LEU A 227 -20.13 -6.25 -19.92
N ASN A 228 -21.40 -6.60 -19.81
CA ASN A 228 -22.26 -6.89 -20.96
C ASN A 228 -23.36 -5.81 -21.00
N PRO A 229 -23.50 -5.04 -22.11
CA PRO A 229 -24.36 -3.86 -22.18
C PRO A 229 -25.87 -4.11 -21.98
N GLY A 230 -26.31 -5.36 -22.14
CA GLY A 230 -27.68 -5.76 -21.89
C GLY A 230 -28.06 -5.73 -20.41
N ASP A 231 -27.08 -5.82 -19.52
CA ASP A 231 -27.28 -5.80 -18.07
C ASP A 231 -26.91 -4.42 -17.53
N LEU A 232 -27.85 -3.76 -16.85
CA LEU A 232 -27.52 -2.57 -16.07
C LEU A 232 -26.59 -3.01 -14.94
N GLN A 233 -25.34 -2.57 -15.00
CA GLN A 233 -24.35 -2.86 -13.98
C GLN A 233 -24.12 -1.61 -13.13
N ARG A 234 -24.19 -1.82 -11.81
CA ARG A 234 -23.91 -0.82 -10.80
C ARG A 234 -22.72 -1.28 -10.00
N ILE A 235 -21.78 -0.36 -9.83
CA ILE A 235 -20.57 -0.58 -9.04
C ILE A 235 -20.59 0.43 -7.91
N ASP A 236 -20.65 -0.05 -6.67
CA ASP A 236 -20.45 0.77 -5.49
C ASP A 236 -18.97 0.77 -5.11
N TYR A 237 -18.43 1.96 -4.82
CA TYR A 237 -17.05 2.13 -4.37
C TYR A 237 -17.02 2.36 -2.86
N HIS A 238 -16.31 1.47 -2.17
CA HIS A 238 -16.03 1.57 -0.75
C HIS A 238 -14.60 2.03 -0.49
N PHE A 239 -14.38 2.61 0.69
CA PHE A 239 -13.09 3.19 1.09
C PHE A 239 -12.57 2.48 2.32
N ASP A 240 -11.49 1.73 2.13
CA ASP A 240 -10.71 1.21 3.24
C ASP A 240 -9.56 2.16 3.57
N LYS A 241 -9.53 2.61 4.83
CA LYS A 241 -8.46 3.42 5.40
C LYS A 241 -7.44 2.51 6.07
N HIS A 242 -6.24 2.43 5.52
CA HIS A 242 -5.13 1.71 6.12
C HIS A 242 -4.29 2.68 6.97
N ILE A 243 -4.12 2.36 8.25
CA ILE A 243 -3.29 3.15 9.17
C ILE A 243 -2.05 2.33 9.51
N THR A 244 -0.90 2.71 8.98
CA THR A 244 0.38 2.08 9.36
C THR A 244 0.99 2.83 10.54
N LYS A 245 1.37 2.07 11.58
CA LYS A 245 2.09 2.58 12.76
C LYS A 245 3.48 2.00 12.86
N ASP A 246 4.43 2.78 13.35
CA ASP A 246 5.77 2.31 13.70
C ASP A 246 5.81 1.71 15.11
N PHE A 247 6.92 1.06 15.47
CA PHE A 247 7.12 0.43 16.78
C PHE A 247 7.09 1.43 17.96
N GLN A 248 7.28 2.72 17.71
CA GLN A 248 7.18 3.76 18.74
C GLN A 248 5.75 4.36 18.83
N GLY A 249 4.84 3.93 17.97
CA GLY A 249 3.46 4.43 17.93
C GLY A 249 3.34 5.90 17.53
N GLN A 250 4.41 6.50 16.98
CA GLN A 250 4.50 7.92 16.66
C GLN A 250 4.12 8.24 15.21
N LEU A 251 4.18 7.26 14.31
CA LEU A 251 3.78 7.46 12.92
C LEU A 251 2.32 7.06 12.72
N LYS A 252 1.49 8.02 12.29
CA LYS A 252 0.14 7.80 11.78
C LYS A 252 0.17 8.13 10.29
N ILE A 253 0.35 7.11 9.46
CA ILE A 253 0.29 7.27 8.01
C ILE A 253 -1.08 6.80 7.57
N GLU A 254 -1.83 7.68 6.90
CA GLU A 254 -3.15 7.37 6.36
C GLU A 254 -2.98 7.02 4.88
N GLN A 255 -3.05 5.73 4.56
CA GLN A 255 -3.14 5.24 3.18
C GLN A 255 -4.61 4.98 2.84
N CYS A 256 -4.97 5.41 1.64
CA CYS A 256 -6.27 5.21 1.02
C CYS A 256 -5.99 4.75 -0.42
N CYS A 257 -6.77 3.90 -1.08
CA CYS A 257 -8.10 3.39 -0.80
C CYS A 257 -8.18 2.00 -1.48
N GLN A 258 -8.79 1.00 -0.85
CA GLN A 258 -9.06 -0.28 -1.52
C GLN A 258 -10.49 -0.28 -2.07
N ILE A 259 -10.64 -0.63 -3.35
CA ILE A 259 -11.93 -0.65 -4.04
C ILE A 259 -12.53 -2.04 -3.89
N ILE A 260 -13.74 -2.12 -3.34
CA ILE A 260 -14.52 -3.36 -3.27
C ILE A 260 -15.67 -3.25 -4.27
N LEU A 261 -15.68 -4.14 -5.25
CA LEU A 261 -16.78 -4.31 -6.22
C LEU A 261 -17.86 -5.18 -5.59
N GLU A 262 -19.05 -4.62 -5.37
CA GLU A 262 -20.28 -5.41 -5.22
C GLU A 262 -21.06 -5.39 -6.53
N ASP A 263 -21.01 -6.50 -7.28
CA ASP A 263 -21.80 -6.67 -8.50
C ASP A 263 -23.27 -6.90 -8.12
N TYR A 264 -24.09 -5.86 -8.28
CA TYR A 264 -25.54 -6.00 -8.25
C TYR A 264 -26.08 -6.17 -9.67
N LEU A 265 -26.22 -7.43 -10.10
CA LEU A 265 -26.98 -7.77 -11.31
C LEU A 265 -28.47 -7.52 -11.05
N MET A 266 -28.95 -6.30 -11.30
CA MET A 266 -30.39 -6.02 -11.38
C MET A 266 -30.93 -6.50 -12.73
N LYS A 267 -31.26 -7.78 -12.83
CA LYS A 267 -32.18 -8.26 -13.88
C LYS A 267 -33.54 -7.59 -13.63
N ARG A 268 -33.96 -6.70 -14.54
CA ARG A 268 -35.36 -6.23 -14.56
C ARG A 268 -36.27 -7.46 -14.68
N ILE A 269 -37.12 -7.66 -13.68
CA ILE A 269 -38.35 -8.48 -13.77
C ILE A 269 -39.37 -7.68 -14.58
#